data_AF-A0A2M7PBB6-F1
#
_entry.id   AF-A0A2M7PBB6-F1
#
_cell.length_a   1.000
_cell.length_b   1.000
_cell.length_c   1.000
_cell.angle_alpha   90.00
_cell.angle_beta   90.00
_cell.angle_gamma   90.00
#
_symmetry.space_group_name_H-M   'P 1'
#
loop_
_entity.id
_entity.type
_entity.pdbx_description
1 polymer ?
#
loop_
_entity_poly.entity_id
_entity_poly.type
_entity_poly.pdbx_seq_one_letter_code
_entity_poly.pdbx_strand_id
1 'polypeptide(L)'
;MPQDILSGSRAFYRSDLLEWPIRSKGFGIETELTTLALKQDFNICEYPVRYTPRTKQDGKKIRFYHLFVCALAALRHYYDVPDNYWAIPHTPWGDWRD
;
A
#
# COMPACT_ATOMS: atom_id res chain seq x y z
N MET A 1 -5.39 -8.45 -9.85
CA MET A 1 -5.16 -6.98 -9.78
C MET A 1 -6.08 -6.41 -8.72
N PRO A 2 -5.56 -5.58 -7.78
CA PRO A 2 -6.34 -4.96 -6.71
C PRO A 2 -7.39 -4.00 -7.27
N GLN A 3 -8.60 -3.99 -6.70
CA GLN A 3 -9.69 -3.08 -7.03
C GLN A 3 -9.59 -1.75 -6.25
N ASP A 4 -9.03 -1.77 -5.03
CA ASP A 4 -8.87 -0.56 -4.21
C ASP A 4 -7.45 -0.42 -3.64
N ILE A 5 -6.62 0.32 -4.36
CA ILE A 5 -5.22 0.60 -4.01
C ILE A 5 -5.10 1.60 -2.85
N LEU A 6 -6.10 2.48 -2.68
CA LEU A 6 -6.05 3.57 -1.71
C LEU A 6 -6.64 3.21 -0.36
N SER A 7 -7.23 2.01 -0.23
CA SER A 7 -7.78 1.52 1.03
C SER A 7 -6.72 1.47 2.12
N GLY A 8 -6.88 2.28 3.17
CA GLY A 8 -6.00 2.23 4.36
C GLY A 8 -6.23 1.01 5.26
N SER A 9 -7.27 0.20 5.00
CA SER A 9 -7.56 -1.02 5.77
C SER A 9 -6.90 -2.21 5.09
N ARG A 10 -5.71 -2.59 5.56
CA ARG A 10 -4.92 -3.69 5.01
C ARG A 10 -4.08 -4.37 6.09
N ALA A 11 -3.63 -5.58 5.81
CA ALA A 11 -2.73 -6.34 6.66
C ALA A 11 -1.59 -6.94 5.82
N PHE A 12 -0.40 -6.96 6.38
CA PHE A 12 0.79 -7.59 5.85
C PHE A 12 1.51 -8.32 6.98
N TYR A 13 2.34 -9.31 6.66
CA TYR A 13 3.23 -9.88 7.65
C TYR A 13 4.29 -8.85 8.05
N ARG A 14 4.70 -8.94 9.32
CA ARG A 14 5.71 -8.04 9.88
C ARG A 14 7.07 -8.21 9.20
N SER A 15 7.44 -9.44 8.84
CA SER A 15 8.68 -9.76 8.11
C SER A 15 8.77 -8.93 6.83
N ASP A 16 7.75 -9.03 5.99
CA ASP A 16 7.72 -8.44 4.66
C ASP A 16 7.77 -6.91 4.74
N LEU A 17 6.98 -6.34 5.67
CA LEU A 17 6.91 -4.90 5.85
C LEU A 17 8.25 -4.30 6.34
N LEU A 18 9.03 -5.05 7.13
CA LEU A 18 10.32 -4.60 7.63
C LEU A 18 11.44 -4.67 6.59
N GLU A 19 11.31 -5.56 5.62
CA GLU A 19 12.27 -5.68 4.53
C GLU A 19 12.02 -4.64 3.43
N TRP A 20 10.80 -4.14 3.31
CA TRP A 20 10.46 -3.13 2.32
C TRP A 20 11.09 -1.75 2.63
N PRO A 21 11.82 -1.15 1.67
CA PRO A 21 12.39 0.19 1.83
C PRO A 21 11.33 1.28 1.63
N ILE A 22 10.34 1.34 2.52
CA ILE A 22 9.21 2.27 2.47
C ILE A 22 9.71 3.70 2.69
N ARG A 23 9.42 4.61 1.74
CA ARG A 23 9.86 6.02 1.79
C ARG A 23 8.72 7.02 1.80
N SER A 24 7.53 6.63 1.38
CA SER A 24 6.39 7.53 1.23
C SER A 24 5.84 7.94 2.59
N LYS A 25 5.35 9.19 2.67
CA LYS A 25 4.73 9.76 3.86
C LYS A 25 3.28 10.14 3.55
N GLY A 26 2.42 10.09 4.56
CA GLY A 26 1.00 10.40 4.39
C GLY A 26 0.32 9.43 3.41
N PHE A 27 -0.57 9.94 2.57
CA PHE A 27 -1.43 9.16 1.67
C PHE A 27 -0.72 8.53 0.45
N GLY A 28 0.61 8.59 0.38
CA GLY A 28 1.40 7.92 -0.66
C GLY A 28 1.84 6.52 -0.27
N ILE A 29 1.79 6.18 1.03
CA ILE A 29 2.26 4.88 1.53
C ILE A 29 1.39 3.72 1.02
N GLU A 30 0.10 3.98 0.85
CA GLU A 30 -0.88 3.06 0.30
C GLU A 30 -0.47 2.53 -1.07
N THR A 31 -0.14 3.45 -1.95
CA THR A 31 0.28 3.12 -3.31
C THR A 31 1.62 2.43 -3.34
N GLU A 32 2.57 2.85 -2.49
CA GLU A 32 3.89 2.21 -2.38
C GLU A 32 3.77 0.75 -1.99
N LEU A 33 3.08 0.46 -0.88
CA LEU A 33 2.90 -0.90 -0.37
C LEU A 33 2.25 -1.81 -1.41
N THR A 34 1.19 -1.32 -2.07
CA THR A 34 0.48 -2.10 -3.09
C THR A 34 1.37 -2.36 -4.31
N THR A 35 2.19 -1.39 -4.72
CA THR A 35 3.12 -1.55 -5.85
C THR A 35 4.22 -2.56 -5.51
N LEU A 36 4.76 -2.53 -4.28
CA LEU A 36 5.77 -3.48 -3.82
C LEU A 36 5.22 -4.90 -3.74
N ALA A 37 4.04 -5.07 -3.17
CA ALA A 37 3.36 -6.37 -3.11
C ALA A 37 3.13 -6.94 -4.52
N LEU A 38 2.66 -6.11 -5.46
CA LEU A 38 2.47 -6.53 -6.85
C LEU A 38 3.78 -6.91 -7.54
N LYS A 39 4.86 -6.16 -7.31
CA LYS A 39 6.16 -6.48 -7.89
C LYS A 39 6.73 -7.78 -7.34
N GLN A 40 6.58 -8.05 -6.04
CA GLN A 40 7.04 -9.30 -5.43
C GLN A 40 6.09 -10.49 -5.66
N ASP A 41 5.12 -10.36 -6.56
CA ASP A 41 4.14 -11.41 -6.90
C ASP A 41 3.36 -11.94 -5.70
N PHE A 42 3.03 -11.05 -4.75
CA PHE A 42 2.21 -11.41 -3.59
C PHE A 42 0.81 -11.82 -4.04
N ASN A 43 0.26 -12.84 -3.37
CA ASN A 43 -1.15 -13.17 -3.51
C ASN A 43 -2.01 -12.15 -2.75
N ILE A 44 -2.53 -11.15 -3.46
CA ILE A 44 -3.36 -10.10 -2.89
C ILE A 44 -4.83 -10.57 -2.85
N CYS A 45 -5.34 -10.78 -1.63
CA CYS A 45 -6.74 -11.09 -1.39
C CYS A 45 -7.49 -9.83 -0.92
N GLU A 46 -8.59 -9.51 -1.59
CA GLU A 46 -9.46 -8.40 -1.19
C GLU A 46 -10.70 -8.93 -0.47
N TYR A 47 -10.98 -8.38 0.70
CA TYR A 47 -12.19 -8.68 1.45
C TYR A 47 -13.13 -7.46 1.41
N PRO A 48 -14.39 -7.62 1.01
CA PRO A 48 -15.32 -6.50 0.95
C PRO A 48 -15.61 -5.97 2.35
N VAL A 49 -15.28 -4.70 2.59
CA VAL A 49 -15.55 -4.00 3.85
C VAL A 49 -16.56 -2.88 3.61
N ARG A 50 -17.55 -2.77 4.49
CA ARG A 50 -18.50 -1.65 4.45
C ARG A 50 -17.81 -0.39 4.97
N TYR A 51 -17.61 0.58 4.07
CA TYR A 51 -17.11 1.91 4.44
C TYR A 51 -18.26 2.85 4.84
N THR A 52 -18.17 3.44 6.03
CA THR A 52 -19.08 4.49 6.48
C THR A 52 -18.36 5.85 6.44
N PRO A 53 -18.67 6.73 5.47
CA PRO A 53 -18.01 8.02 5.38
C PRO A 53 -18.39 8.91 6.56
N ARG A 54 -17.42 9.60 7.16
CA ARG A 54 -17.71 10.73 8.07
C ARG A 54 -18.41 11.85 7.32
N THR A 55 -19.22 12.65 8.01
CA THR A 55 -19.85 13.83 7.38
C THR A 55 -18.85 14.98 7.27
N LYS A 56 -19.12 15.99 6.43
CA LYS A 56 -18.25 17.19 6.34
C LYS A 56 -18.22 17.97 7.66
N GLN A 57 -19.29 17.90 8.44
CA GLN A 57 -19.45 18.59 9.73
C GLN A 57 -18.54 17.98 10.82
N ASP A 58 -18.18 16.70 10.70
CA ASP A 58 -17.25 16.01 11.61
C ASP A 58 -15.77 16.38 11.41
N GLY A 59 -15.45 17.37 10.57
CA GLY A 59 -14.07 17.77 10.29
C GLY A 59 -13.31 16.73 9.47
N LYS A 60 -13.72 16.51 8.21
CA LYS A 60 -12.98 15.64 7.28
C LYS A 60 -11.53 16.08 7.16
N LYS A 61 -10.60 15.19 7.54
CA LYS A 61 -9.15 15.40 7.46
C LYS A 61 -8.61 15.26 6.03
N ILE A 62 -9.34 14.60 5.14
CA ILE A 62 -9.00 14.45 3.71
C ILE A 62 -9.56 15.63 2.92
N ARG A 63 -8.66 16.29 2.19
CA ARG A 63 -8.92 17.40 1.27
C ARG A 63 -8.56 17.00 -0.17
N PHE A 64 -9.13 17.70 -1.16
CA PHE A 64 -8.93 17.38 -2.59
C PHE A 64 -7.45 17.33 -3.02
N TYR A 65 -6.59 18.18 -2.44
CA TYR A 65 -5.17 18.18 -2.80
C TYR A 65 -4.44 16.87 -2.46
N HIS A 66 -4.97 16.05 -1.54
CA HIS A 66 -4.39 14.74 -1.25
C HIS A 66 -4.47 13.80 -2.46
N LEU A 67 -5.43 14.00 -3.36
CA LEU A 67 -5.49 13.27 -4.63
C LEU A 67 -4.21 13.48 -5.45
N PHE A 68 -3.71 14.71 -5.55
CA PHE A 68 -2.47 14.99 -6.27
C PHE A 68 -1.26 14.37 -5.58
N VAL A 69 -1.24 14.34 -4.24
CA VAL A 69 -0.17 13.66 -3.49
C VAL A 69 -0.16 12.16 -3.79
N CYS A 70 -1.32 11.51 -3.76
CA CYS A 70 -1.46 10.10 -4.11
C CYS A 70 -1.04 9.83 -5.57
N ALA A 71 -1.47 10.69 -6.51
CA ALA A 71 -1.14 10.55 -7.92
C ALA A 71 0.36 10.73 -8.20
N LEU A 72 1.00 11.73 -7.57
CA LEU A 72 2.44 11.93 -7.67
C LEU A 72 3.22 10.78 -7.04
N ALA A 73 2.75 10.22 -5.92
CA ALA A 73 3.35 9.03 -5.32
C ALA A 73 3.24 7.82 -6.27
N ALA A 74 2.09 7.61 -6.91
CA ALA A 74 1.90 6.57 -7.91
C ALA A 74 2.85 6.73 -9.11
N LEU A 75 2.93 7.93 -9.67
CA LEU A 75 3.83 8.24 -10.78
C LEU A 75 5.29 8.04 -10.36
N ARG A 76 5.68 8.51 -9.17
CA ARG A 76 7.03 8.29 -8.66
C ARG A 76 7.33 6.80 -8.56
N HIS A 77 6.45 5.99 -7.98
CA HIS A 77 6.64 4.53 -7.88
C HIS A 77 6.53 3.81 -9.23
N TYR A 78 5.96 4.44 -10.24
CA TYR A 78 6.05 3.92 -11.59
C TYR A 78 7.46 4.08 -12.18
N TYR A 79 8.15 5.20 -11.89
CA TYR A 79 9.45 5.54 -12.48
C TYR A 79 10.69 5.28 -11.60
N ASP A 80 10.57 5.32 -10.26
CA ASP A 80 11.67 5.48 -9.29
C ASP A 80 11.76 4.30 -8.30
N VAL A 81 11.32 3.11 -8.71
CA VAL A 81 11.42 1.91 -7.88
C VAL A 81 12.79 1.28 -8.15
N PRO A 82 13.79 1.43 -7.25
CA PRO A 82 15.15 0.94 -7.46
C PRO A 82 15.20 -0.52 -7.94
N ASP A 83 16.02 -0.83 -8.95
CA ASP A 83 16.03 -2.13 -9.64
C ASP A 83 16.29 -3.37 -8.76
N ASN A 84 16.66 -3.19 -7.49
CA ASN A 84 17.07 -4.27 -6.58
C ASN A 84 15.96 -4.89 -5.71
N TYR A 85 14.66 -4.70 -6.03
CA TYR A 85 13.58 -5.39 -5.28
C TYR A 85 13.59 -6.91 -5.43
N TRP A 86 14.15 -7.42 -6.53
CA TRP A 86 14.33 -8.85 -6.73
C TRP A 86 15.34 -9.49 -5.76
N ALA A 87 16.12 -8.68 -5.06
CA ALA A 87 17.08 -9.14 -4.06
C ALA A 87 16.50 -9.22 -2.64
N ILE A 88 15.27 -8.75 -2.41
CA ILE A 88 14.59 -8.92 -1.12
C ILE A 88 14.14 -10.39 -1.06
N PRO A 89 14.56 -11.16 -0.04
CA PRO A 89 14.16 -12.55 0.06
C PRO A 89 12.64 -12.61 0.15
N HIS A 90 12.01 -13.29 -0.80
CA HIS A 90 10.62 -13.70 -0.62
C HIS A 90 10.63 -14.68 0.54
N THR A 91 10.05 -14.31 1.68
CA THR A 91 9.70 -15.32 2.67
C THR A 91 8.55 -16.12 2.05
N PRO A 92 8.73 -17.43 1.76
CA PRO A 92 7.59 -18.25 1.41
C PRO A 92 6.61 -18.16 2.57
N TRP A 93 5.32 -18.05 2.28
CA TRP A 93 4.24 -18.01 3.27
C TRP A 93 4.57 -18.90 4.47
N GLY A 94 4.97 -18.27 5.58
CA GLY A 94 5.09 -18.95 6.86
C GLY A 94 3.69 -19.26 7.34
N ASP A 95 3.50 -20.39 8.02
CA ASP A 95 2.23 -20.68 8.66
C ASP A 95 1.96 -19.55 9.67
N TRP A 96 0.89 -18.78 9.45
CA TRP A 96 0.35 -17.72 10.31
C TRP A 96 0.05 -18.13 11.77
N ARG A 97 0.41 -19.36 12.14
CA ARG A 97 0.26 -20.00 13.45
C ARG A 97 1.55 -20.03 14.29
N ASP A 98 2.67 -19.54 13.78
CA ASP A 98 3.95 -19.47 14.52
C ASP A 98 4.17 -18.11 15.20
#